data_AF-A0A392TGB9-F1
#
_entry.id   AF-A0A392TGB9-F1
#
_cell.length_a   1.000
_cell.length_b   1.000
_cell.length_c   1.000
_cell.angle_alpha   90.00
_cell.angle_beta   90.00
_cell.angle_gamma   90.00
#
_symmetry.space_group_name_H-M   'P 1'
#
loop_
_entity.id
_entity.type
_entity.pdbx_description
1 polymer ?
#
loop_
_entity_poly.entity_id
_entity_poly.type
_entity_poly.pdbx_seq_one_letter_code
_entity_poly.pdbx_strand_id
1 'polypeptide(L)' 'MHLAPPVELKTISSLWPFAWWGMDLLGPFPIAPGQNRYLIVAVDYFTKWIEAEPLASITAFN' A
#
# COMPACT_ATOMS: atom_id res chain seq x y z
N MET A 1 -20.93 6.81 14.14
CA MET A 1 -20.71 5.43 14.60
C MET A 1 -20.14 4.66 13.41
N HIS A 2 -18.93 4.10 13.51
CA HIS A 2 -18.35 3.30 12.44
C HIS A 2 -19.07 1.94 12.44
N LEU A 3 -19.80 1.63 11.38
CA LEU A 3 -20.49 0.34 11.24
C LEU A 3 -19.44 -0.75 11.04
N ALA A 4 -19.59 -1.88 11.72
CA ALA A 4 -18.75 -3.05 11.47
C ALA A 4 -18.87 -3.46 9.98
N PRO A 5 -17.79 -3.97 9.38
CA PRO A 5 -17.83 -4.37 7.98
C PRO A 5 -18.95 -5.41 7.75
N PRO A 6 -19.64 -5.34 6.60
CA PRO A 6 -20.78 -6.20 6.30
C PRO A 6 -20.41 -7.68 6.12
N VAL A 7 -19.11 -8.01 6.17
CA VAL A 7 -18.55 -9.35 5.99
C VAL A 7 -17.47 -9.59 7.05
N GLU A 8 -17.39 -10.82 7.54
CA GLU A 8 -16.34 -11.25 8.45
C GLU A 8 -14.95 -11.11 7.80
N LEU A 9 -14.04 -10.42 8.48
CA LEU A 9 -12.68 -10.22 8.00
C LEU A 9 -11.86 -11.49 8.17
N LYS A 10 -11.17 -11.91 7.11
CA LYS A 10 -10.21 -13.01 7.18
C LYS A 10 -8.84 -12.47 7.55
N THR A 11 -8.19 -13.12 8.52
CA THR A 11 -6.79 -12.84 8.84
C THR A 11 -5.90 -13.44 7.77
N ILE A 12 -5.00 -12.62 7.21
CA ILE A 12 -3.96 -13.07 6.29
C ILE A 12 -2.66 -13.23 7.08
N SER A 13 -2.08 -14.43 7.02
CA SER A 13 -0.76 -14.72 7.57
C SER A 13 0.15 -15.31 6.48
N SER A 14 1.43 -14.95 6.53
CA SER A 14 2.47 -15.48 5.67
C SER A 14 3.41 -16.37 6.49
N LEU A 15 4.00 -17.39 5.87
CA LEU A 15 4.94 -18.32 6.52
C LEU A 15 6.42 -17.98 6.26
N TRP A 16 6.69 -17.12 5.26
CA TRP A 16 8.04 -16.71 4.90
C TRP A 16 8.08 -15.25 4.41
N PRO A 17 9.21 -14.53 4.58
CA PRO A 17 9.35 -13.16 4.05
C PRO A 17 9.02 -13.09 2.56
N PHE A 18 8.29 -12.06 2.15
CA PHE A 18 7.92 -11.76 0.76
C PHE A 18 7.04 -12.81 0.06
N ALA A 19 6.50 -13.79 0.79
CA ALA A 19 5.52 -14.73 0.25
C ALA A 19 4.22 -14.02 -0.17
N TRP A 20 3.79 -13.10 0.71
CA TRP A 20 2.56 -12.33 0.61
C TRP A 20 2.90 -10.92 1.10
N TRP A 21 2.49 -9.93 0.33
CA TRP A 21 2.68 -8.54 0.64
C TRP A 21 1.48 -7.74 0.14
N GLY A 22 1.24 -6.60 0.76
CA GLY A 22 0.21 -5.66 0.35
C GLY A 22 0.86 -4.45 -0.30
N MET A 23 0.23 -3.92 -1.35
CA MET A 23 0.58 -2.61 -1.91
C MET A 23 -0.57 -1.64 -1.76
N ASP A 24 -0.24 -0.38 -1.57
CA ASP A 24 -1.20 0.72 -1.66
C ASP A 24 -0.58 1.95 -2.33
N LEU A 25 -1.43 2.76 -2.94
CA LEU A 25 -1.07 4.03 -3.57
C LEU A 25 -1.69 5.18 -2.78
N LEU A 26 -0.82 6.03 -2.21
CA LEU A 26 -1.24 7.16 -1.39
C LEU A 26 -1.06 8.47 -2.17
N GLY A 27 -2.02 9.38 -2.01
CA GLY A 27 -1.96 10.75 -2.52
C GLY A 27 -3.26 11.22 -3.16
N PRO A 28 -3.25 12.38 -3.85
CA PRO A 28 -2.09 13.24 -4.07
C PRO A 28 -1.68 14.07 -2.84
N PHE A 29 -0.38 14.23 -2.63
CA PHE A 29 0.25 15.11 -1.64
C PHE A 29 0.72 16.43 -2.28
N PRO A 30 1.15 17.43 -1.49
CA PRO A 30 1.89 18.58 -2.03
C PRO A 30 3.09 18.14 -2.87
N ILE A 31 3.35 18.86 -3.95
CA ILE A 31 4.38 18.49 -4.92
C ILE A 31 5.77 18.63 -4.29
N ALA A 32 6.52 17.53 -4.31
CA ALA A 32 7.92 17.46 -3.91
C ALA A 32 8.84 17.55 -5.15
N PRO A 33 10.18 17.65 -4.96
CA PRO A 33 11.14 17.58 -6.06
C PRO A 33 10.91 16.36 -6.96
N GLY A 34 11.13 16.53 -8.26
CA GLY A 34 10.84 15.50 -9.26
C GLY A 34 9.36 15.37 -9.62
N GLN A 35 8.53 16.34 -9.24
CA GLN A 35 7.07 16.32 -9.44
C GLN A 35 6.37 15.20 -8.66
N ASN A 36 7.06 14.62 -7.68
CA ASN A 36 6.54 13.54 -6.85
C ASN A 36 5.39 14.06 -5.99
N ARG A 37 4.23 13.40 -6.13
CA ARG A 37 3.01 13.74 -5.39
C ARG A 37 2.24 12.52 -4.91
N TYR A 38 2.77 11.33 -5.14
CA TYR A 38 2.20 10.06 -4.69
C TYR A 38 3.27 9.24 -3.99
N LEU A 39 2.84 8.25 -3.21
CA LEU A 39 3.69 7.20 -2.66
C LEU A 39 3.11 5.85 -3.07
N ILE A 40 3.95 4.94 -3.53
CA ILE A 40 3.62 3.51 -3.52
C ILE A 40 4.22 2.91 -2.25
N VAL A 41 3.40 2.19 -1.49
CA VAL A 41 3.80 1.56 -0.24
C VAL A 41 3.64 0.06 -0.39
N ALA A 42 4.69 -0.71 -0.08
CA ALA A 42 4.66 -2.15 -0.01
C ALA A 42 4.89 -2.61 1.44
N VAL A 43 4.09 -3.58 1.90
CA VAL A 43 4.19 -4.15 3.25
C VAL A 43 4.31 -5.65 3.17
N ASP A 44 5.44 -6.21 3.63
CA ASP A 44 5.59 -7.64 3.79
C ASP A 44 4.72 -8.14 4.96
N TYR A 45 3.86 -9.12 4.70
CA TYR A 45 2.92 -9.58 5.71
C TYR A 45 3.56 -10.43 6.81
N PHE A 46 4.72 -11.04 6.56
CA PHE A 46 5.43 -11.84 7.55
C PHE A 46 6.23 -10.96 8.52
N THR A 47 7.18 -10.19 8.00
CA THR A 47 8.09 -9.35 8.80
C THR A 47 7.47 -8.03 9.24
N LYS A 48 6.33 -7.63 8.63
CA LYS A 48 5.76 -6.28 8.75
C LYS A 48 6.72 -5.18 8.29
N TRP A 49 7.72 -5.53 7.50
CA TRP A 49 8.63 -4.58 6.89
C TRP A 49 7.90 -3.75 5.82
N ILE A 50 8.22 -2.46 5.75
CA ILE A 50 7.53 -1.47 4.92
C ILE A 50 8.56 -0.78 4.03
N GLU A 51 8.24 -0.65 2.74
CA GLU A 51 8.96 0.18 1.78
C GLU A 51 8.00 1.20 1.17
N ALA A 52 8.45 2.44 1.02
CA ALA A 52 7.65 3.51 0.43
C ALA A 52 8.49 4.30 -0.55
N GLU A 53 8.03 4.38 -1.80
CA GLU A 53 8.74 5.07 -2.88
C GLU A 53 7.89 6.20 -3.47
N PRO A 54 8.49 7.37 -3.76
CA PRO A 54 7.76 8.51 -4.31
C PRO A 54 7.52 8.37 -5.81
N LEU A 55 6.32 8.76 -6.25
CA LEU A 55 5.92 8.71 -7.66
C LEU A 55 5.39 10.08 -8.12
N ALA A 56 5.77 10.47 -9.34
CA ALA A 56 5.25 11.66 -10.02
C ALA A 56 3.85 11.43 -10.64
N SER A 57 3.58 10.21 -11.10
CA SER A 57 2.33 9.83 -11.78
C SER A 57 1.91 8.41 -11.46
N ILE A 58 0.61 8.13 -11.59
CA ILE A 58 0.00 6.80 -11.48
C ILE A 58 -0.74 6.54 -12.80
N THR A 59 -0.52 5.37 -13.40
CA THR A 59 -1.16 4.96 -14.67
C THR A 59 -1.73 3.55 -14.55
N ALA A 60 -2.85 3.30 -15.21
CA ALA A 60 -3.42 1.96 -15.37
C ALA A 60 -3.69 1.69 -16.86
N PHE A 61 -3.54 0.44 -17.28
CA PHE A 61 -3.99 -0.01 -18.59
C PHE A 61 -5.45 -0.46 -18.47
N ASN A 62 -6.31 0.04 -19.37
CA ASN A 62 -7.72 -0.37 -19.48
C ASN A 62 -7.86 -1.61 -20.36
#